data_AF-A0A7C5X9S1-F1
#
_entry.id   AF-A0A7C5X9S1-F1
#
_cell.length_a   1.000
_cell.length_b   1.000
_cell.length_c   1.000
_cell.angle_alpha   90.00
_cell.angle_beta   90.00
_cell.angle_gamma   90.00
#
_symmetry.space_group_name_H-M   'P 1'
#
loop_
_entity.id
_entity.type
_entity.pdbx_description
1 polymer ?
#
loop_
_entity_poly.entity_id
_entity_poly.type
_entity_poly.pdbx_seq_one_letter_code
_entity_poly.pdbx_strand_id
1 'polypeptide(L)'
;MQFLTRLARTIEQLERAAQKYDDEDLKALVAELYKQLTVVINILEKIYSIHAELDILVKTDLKIEPGLYLDAETPQRPEKLAEYVEKLKNAGHDPNKVVAYLLGTGAAHIENRNGEFHILPRARKSQR
;
A
#
# COMPACT_ATOMS: atom_id res chain seq x y z
N MET A 1 -12.15 -2.25 -5.91
CA MET A 1 -12.97 -2.54 -7.09
C MET A 1 -14.46 -2.31 -6.89
N GLN A 2 -15.12 -2.86 -5.85
CA GLN A 2 -16.57 -2.69 -5.64
C GLN A 2 -17.05 -1.23 -5.62
N PHE A 3 -16.27 -0.30 -5.07
CA PHE A 3 -16.57 1.12 -5.08
C PHE A 3 -16.68 1.70 -6.49
N LEU A 4 -15.66 1.49 -7.34
CA LEU A 4 -15.63 1.98 -8.72
C LEU A 4 -16.77 1.37 -9.55
N THR A 5 -17.03 0.07 -9.39
CA THR A 5 -18.13 -0.59 -10.08
C THR A 5 -19.49 -0.01 -9.68
N ARG A 6 -19.69 0.30 -8.39
CA ARG A 6 -20.92 0.97 -7.92
C ARG A 6 -21.01 2.39 -8.47
N LEU A 7 -19.92 3.14 -8.46
CA LEU A 7 -19.87 4.51 -8.97
C LEU A 7 -20.19 4.58 -10.47
N ALA A 8 -19.58 3.72 -11.28
CA ALA A 8 -19.89 3.61 -12.71
C ALA A 8 -21.38 3.31 -12.95
N ARG A 9 -21.95 2.36 -12.19
CA ARG A 9 -23.37 2.02 -12.28
C ARG A 9 -24.29 3.18 -11.89
N THR A 10 -23.92 3.98 -10.89
CA THR A 10 -24.68 5.18 -10.51
C THR A 10 -24.63 6.25 -11.60
N ILE A 11 -23.47 6.47 -12.21
CA ILE A 11 -23.33 7.43 -13.32
C ILE A 11 -24.16 6.98 -14.53
N GLU A 12 -24.16 5.69 -14.84
CA GLU A 12 -24.98 5.13 -15.93
C GLU A 12 -26.49 5.28 -15.65
N GLN A 13 -26.91 5.18 -14.39
CA GLN A 13 -28.31 5.45 -14.01
C GLN A 13 -28.68 6.93 -14.17
N LEU A 14 -27.77 7.85 -13.83
CA LEU A 14 -27.95 9.29 -14.06
C LEU A 14 -28.02 9.62 -15.55
N GLU A 15 -27.19 8.96 -16.38
CA GLU A 15 -27.23 9.10 -17.83
C GLU A 15 -28.59 8.70 -18.42
N ARG A 16 -29.11 7.55 -17.99
CA ARG A 16 -30.45 7.08 -18.40
C ARG A 16 -31.55 8.03 -17.96
N ALA A 17 -31.42 8.62 -16.77
CA ALA A 17 -32.36 9.64 -16.30
C ALA A 17 -32.27 10.90 -17.16
N ALA A 18 -31.06 11.40 -17.43
CA ALA A 18 -30.84 12.58 -18.27
C ALA A 18 -31.40 12.41 -19.68
N GLN A 19 -31.21 11.23 -20.29
CA GLN A 19 -31.78 10.89 -21.59
C GLN A 19 -33.31 10.80 -21.54
N LYS A 20 -33.89 10.20 -20.50
CA LYS A 20 -35.34 10.04 -20.36
C LYS A 20 -36.07 11.38 -20.22
N TYR A 21 -35.46 12.33 -19.52
CA TYR A 21 -36.04 13.65 -19.26
C TYR A 21 -35.54 14.74 -20.22
N ASP A 22 -34.69 14.38 -21.18
CA ASP A 22 -34.02 15.30 -22.12
C ASP A 22 -33.33 16.49 -21.42
N ASP A 23 -32.71 16.20 -20.27
CA ASP A 23 -32.06 17.19 -19.42
C ASP A 23 -30.60 17.37 -19.85
N GLU A 24 -30.34 18.42 -20.64
CA GLU A 24 -29.01 18.74 -21.17
C GLU A 24 -27.99 19.11 -20.09
N ASP A 25 -28.42 19.77 -19.01
CA ASP A 25 -27.54 20.12 -17.89
C ASP A 25 -27.08 18.86 -17.16
N LEU A 26 -28.01 17.93 -16.94
CA LEU A 26 -27.68 16.63 -16.34
C LEU A 26 -26.81 15.78 -17.27
N LYS A 27 -27.03 15.80 -18.59
CA LYS A 27 -26.16 15.12 -19.56
C LYS A 27 -24.73 15.67 -19.50
N ALA A 28 -24.57 17.00 -19.43
CA ALA A 28 -23.27 17.64 -19.31
C ALA A 28 -22.56 17.24 -18.00
N LEU A 29 -23.30 17.21 -16.88
CA LEU A 29 -22.76 16.78 -15.59
C LEU A 29 -22.31 15.31 -15.62
N VAL A 30 -23.11 14.41 -16.20
CA VAL A 30 -22.77 12.98 -16.35
C VAL A 30 -21.51 12.81 -17.18
N ALA A 31 -21.37 13.55 -18.29
CA ALA A 31 -20.17 13.50 -19.12
C ALA A 31 -18.91 13.93 -18.34
N GLU A 32 -19.03 14.95 -17.49
CA GLU A 32 -17.92 15.38 -16.63
C GLU A 32 -17.59 14.33 -15.55
N LEU A 33 -18.59 13.70 -14.95
CA LEU A 33 -18.38 12.60 -14.00
C LEU A 33 -17.65 11.41 -14.62
N TYR A 34 -17.93 11.06 -15.88
CA TYR A 34 -17.18 10.02 -16.60
C TYR A 34 -15.72 10.40 -16.84
N LYS A 35 -15.44 11.66 -17.18
CA LYS A 35 -14.06 12.15 -17.32
C LYS A 35 -13.31 12.04 -16.00
N GLN A 36 -13.92 12.50 -14.90
CA GLN A 36 -13.31 12.40 -13.57
C GLN A 36 -13.08 10.95 -13.15
N LEU A 37 -14.03 10.05 -13.42
CA LEU A 37 -13.86 8.62 -13.14
C LEU A 37 -12.67 8.04 -13.91
N THR A 38 -12.49 8.42 -15.17
CA THR A 38 -11.35 8.00 -16.00
C THR A 38 -10.03 8.46 -15.40
N VAL A 39 -9.95 9.71 -14.91
CA VAL A 39 -8.75 10.22 -14.22
C VAL A 39 -8.44 9.39 -12.98
N VAL A 40 -9.45 9.06 -12.18
CA VAL A 40 -9.28 8.23 -10.98
C VAL A 40 -8.77 6.83 -11.34
N ILE A 41 -9.32 6.19 -12.37
CA ILE A 41 -8.86 4.88 -12.84
C ILE A 41 -7.39 4.94 -13.26
N ASN A 42 -7.00 5.94 -14.05
CA ASN A 42 -5.62 6.13 -14.49
C ASN A 42 -4.64 6.32 -13.31
N ILE A 43 -5.06 7.02 -12.26
CA ILE A 43 -4.25 7.19 -11.04
C ILE A 43 -4.08 5.84 -10.33
N LEU A 44 -5.15 5.06 -10.20
CA LEU A 44 -5.11 3.75 -9.55
C LEU A 44 -4.24 2.76 -10.31
N GLU A 45 -4.28 2.77 -11.65
CA GLU A 45 -3.39 1.97 -12.48
C GLU A 45 -1.91 2.33 -12.24
N LYS A 46 -1.58 3.62 -12.20
CA LYS A 46 -0.20 4.06 -11.90
C LYS A 46 0.24 3.62 -10.50
N ILE A 47 -0.62 3.74 -9.50
CA ILE A 47 -0.33 3.25 -8.14
C ILE A 47 -0.07 1.75 -8.14
N TYR A 48 -0.89 0.99 -8.87
CA TYR A 48 -0.71 -0.46 -8.99
C TYR A 48 0.62 -0.82 -9.67
N SER A 49 1.00 -0.13 -10.73
CA SER A 49 2.30 -0.33 -11.40
C SER A 49 3.47 -0.05 -10.45
N ILE A 50 3.42 1.05 -9.71
CA ILE A 50 4.44 1.38 -8.70
C ILE A 50 4.51 0.27 -7.63
N HIS A 51 3.37 -0.20 -7.15
CA HIS A 51 3.34 -1.30 -6.19
C HIS A 51 3.95 -2.59 -6.75
N ALA A 52 3.66 -2.93 -8.01
CA ALA A 52 4.21 -4.10 -8.67
C ALA A 52 5.74 -3.99 -8.85
N GLU A 53 6.23 -2.82 -9.26
CA GLU A 53 7.67 -2.55 -9.37
C GLU A 53 8.37 -2.64 -8.01
N LEU A 54 7.76 -2.11 -6.95
CA LEU A 54 8.28 -2.24 -5.59
C LEU A 54 8.33 -3.70 -5.13
N ASP A 55 7.29 -4.49 -5.41
CA ASP A 55 7.26 -5.92 -5.08
C ASP A 55 8.35 -6.69 -5.82
N ILE A 56 8.62 -6.36 -7.09
CA ILE A 56 9.72 -6.93 -7.87
C ILE A 56 11.06 -6.53 -7.24
N LEU A 57 11.31 -5.25 -7.00
CA LEU A 57 12.55 -4.77 -6.37
C LEU A 57 12.83 -5.45 -5.03
N VAL A 58 11.80 -5.60 -4.20
CA VAL A 58 11.90 -6.32 -2.93
C VAL A 58 12.30 -7.78 -3.15
N LYS A 59 11.80 -8.43 -4.19
CA LYS A 59 12.09 -9.84 -4.47
C LYS A 59 13.43 -10.07 -5.20
N THR A 60 13.87 -9.14 -6.06
CA THR A 60 15.03 -9.34 -6.94
C THR A 60 16.29 -8.63 -6.45
N ASP A 61 16.21 -7.35 -6.06
CA ASP A 61 17.38 -6.52 -5.76
C ASP A 61 17.86 -6.66 -4.31
N LEU A 62 16.95 -6.98 -3.38
CA LEU A 62 17.36 -7.26 -2.00
C LEU A 62 18.13 -8.57 -1.85
N LYS A 63 18.32 -9.40 -2.90
CA LYS A 63 18.98 -10.73 -2.86
C LYS A 63 18.75 -11.39 -1.50
N ILE A 64 17.49 -11.54 -1.13
CA ILE A 64 17.15 -12.20 0.11
C ILE A 64 17.34 -13.68 -0.15
N GLU A 65 18.54 -14.18 0.12
CA GLU A 65 18.69 -15.60 0.41
C GLU A 65 17.72 -15.92 1.55
N PRO A 66 16.74 -16.82 1.34
CA PRO A 66 15.83 -17.22 2.39
C PRO A 66 16.66 -17.80 3.55
N GLY A 67 16.88 -17.00 4.60
CA GLY A 67 17.72 -17.37 5.74
C GLY A 67 18.64 -16.26 6.25
N LEU A 68 18.96 -15.22 5.46
CA LEU A 68 19.93 -14.21 5.87
C LEU A 68 19.38 -13.19 6.89
N TYR A 69 18.07 -12.93 6.90
CA TYR A 69 17.43 -11.90 7.74
C TYR A 69 16.34 -12.45 8.68
N LEU A 70 16.07 -13.76 8.65
CA LEU A 70 14.73 -14.26 8.98
C LEU A 70 14.47 -14.63 10.44
N ASP A 71 15.45 -14.72 11.33
CA ASP A 71 15.16 -15.07 12.74
C ASP A 71 15.87 -14.20 13.80
N ALA A 72 17.12 -13.77 13.57
CA ALA A 72 17.87 -12.98 14.55
C ALA A 72 17.51 -11.48 14.55
N GLU A 73 17.16 -10.95 13.37
CA GLU A 73 16.98 -9.51 13.16
C GLU A 73 15.53 -9.06 13.24
N THR A 74 14.56 -9.97 13.11
CA THR A 74 13.15 -9.63 13.28
C THR A 74 12.91 -9.13 14.71
N PRO A 75 12.37 -7.91 14.90
CA PRO A 75 12.16 -7.36 16.23
C PRO A 75 11.20 -8.26 17.01
N GLN A 76 11.67 -8.82 18.13
CA GLN A 76 10.88 -9.76 18.94
C GLN A 76 9.85 -9.03 19.82
N ARG A 77 10.06 -7.73 20.04
CA ARG A 77 9.21 -6.84 20.84
C ARG A 77 9.13 -5.47 20.15
N PRO A 78 8.10 -4.67 20.44
CA PRO A 78 8.07 -3.28 20.03
C PRO A 78 9.30 -2.53 20.54
N GLU A 79 10.06 -1.92 19.65
CA GLU A 79 11.22 -1.10 19.99
C GLU A 79 11.24 0.18 19.15
N LYS A 80 11.95 1.21 19.61
CA LYS A 80 12.05 2.48 18.87
C LYS A 80 12.81 2.24 17.57
N LEU A 81 12.31 2.76 16.46
CA LEU A 81 12.94 2.57 15.15
C LEU A 81 14.38 3.09 15.14
N ALA A 82 14.65 4.22 15.80
CA ALA A 82 15.99 4.76 15.93
C ALA A 82 16.95 3.81 16.66
N GLU A 83 16.52 3.23 17.79
CA GLU A 83 17.32 2.28 18.57
C GLU A 83 17.58 0.99 17.78
N TYR A 84 16.56 0.51 17.07
CA TYR A 84 16.65 -0.67 16.21
C TYR A 84 17.63 -0.46 15.05
N VAL A 85 17.59 0.71 14.40
CA VAL A 85 18.53 1.06 13.33
C VAL A 85 19.97 1.11 13.84
N GLU A 86 20.20 1.71 15.00
CA GLU A 86 21.54 1.75 15.60
C GLU A 86 22.03 0.34 16.00
N LYS A 87 21.15 -0.51 16.52
CA LYS A 87 21.46 -1.92 16.80
C LYS A 87 21.91 -2.67 15.53
N LEU A 88 21.21 -2.47 14.41
CA LEU A 88 21.57 -3.09 13.13
C LEU A 88 22.92 -2.60 12.61
N LYS A 89 23.20 -1.29 12.71
CA LYS A 89 24.53 -0.73 12.35
C LYS A 89 25.64 -1.34 13.20
N ASN A 90 25.43 -1.44 14.51
CA ASN A 90 26.40 -2.00 15.45
C ASN A 90 26.66 -3.49 15.21
N ALA A 91 25.68 -4.22 14.68
CA ALA A 91 25.81 -5.60 14.27
C ALA A 91 26.41 -5.78 12.87
N GLY A 92 26.74 -4.68 12.17
CA GLY A 92 27.37 -4.71 10.84
C GLY A 92 26.38 -4.90 9.68
N HIS A 93 25.08 -4.78 9.92
CA HIS A 93 24.05 -4.88 8.88
C HIS A 93 23.74 -3.51 8.27
N ASP A 94 23.22 -3.50 7.03
CA ASP A 94 22.66 -2.31 6.40
C ASP A 94 21.22 -2.11 6.88
N PRO A 95 20.94 -1.12 7.76
CA PRO A 95 19.63 -0.97 8.36
C PRO A 95 18.53 -0.67 7.34
N ASN A 96 18.87 0.02 6.24
CA ASN A 96 17.90 0.36 5.22
C ASN A 96 17.40 -0.89 4.51
N LYS A 97 18.31 -1.82 4.19
CA LYS A 97 17.95 -3.11 3.56
C LYS A 97 17.12 -3.98 4.48
N VAL A 98 17.53 -4.09 5.75
CA VAL A 98 16.83 -4.92 6.75
C VAL A 98 15.42 -4.38 7.01
N VAL A 99 15.30 -3.07 7.26
CA VAL A 99 13.98 -2.45 7.49
C VAL A 99 13.11 -2.55 6.24
N ALA A 100 13.65 -2.27 5.05
CA ALA A 100 12.90 -2.41 3.80
C ALA A 100 12.40 -3.85 3.60
N TYR A 101 13.23 -4.85 3.91
CA TYR A 101 12.85 -6.25 3.85
C TYR A 101 11.74 -6.61 4.83
N LEU A 102 11.87 -6.23 6.10
CA LEU A 102 10.89 -6.57 7.14
C LEU A 102 9.52 -5.93 6.87
N LEU A 103 9.51 -4.71 6.33
CA LEU A 103 8.28 -4.03 5.94
C LEU A 103 7.71 -4.59 4.62
N GLY A 104 8.57 -4.86 3.63
CA GLY A 104 8.17 -5.41 2.33
C GLY A 104 7.60 -6.82 2.43
N THR A 105 8.14 -7.66 3.30
CA THR A 105 7.59 -8.99 3.61
C THR A 105 6.40 -8.96 4.56
N GLY A 106 6.15 -7.82 5.21
CA GLY A 106 5.16 -7.69 6.27
C GLY A 106 5.48 -8.52 7.50
N ALA A 107 6.77 -8.83 7.75
CA ALA A 107 7.22 -9.44 9.00
C ALA A 107 7.16 -8.45 10.17
N ALA A 108 7.26 -7.15 9.87
CA ALA A 108 7.09 -6.05 10.82
C ALA A 108 6.23 -4.93 10.25
N HIS A 109 5.77 -4.02 11.11
CA HIS A 109 5.11 -2.77 10.72
C HIS A 109 5.59 -1.61 11.59
N ILE A 110 5.42 -0.39 11.09
CA ILE A 110 5.76 0.84 11.81
C ILE A 110 4.49 1.45 12.40
N GLU A 111 4.55 1.82 13.68
CA GLU A 111 3.54 2.63 14.35
C GLU A 111 4.14 3.95 14.80
N ASN A 112 3.38 5.03 14.64
CA ASN A 112 3.68 6.31 15.26
C ASN A 112 3.00 6.36 16.64
N ARG A 113 3.79 6.51 17.70
CA ARG A 113 3.32 6.66 19.08
C ARG A 113 3.83 8.00 19.60
N ASN A 114 2.94 8.98 19.71
CA ASN A 114 3.24 10.32 20.23
C ASN A 114 4.41 11.03 19.52
N GLY A 115 4.54 10.86 18.20
CA GLY A 115 5.61 11.46 17.40
C GLY A 115 6.88 10.61 17.28
N GLU A 116 6.95 9.46 17.97
CA GLU A 116 8.05 8.51 17.87
C GLU A 116 7.65 7.27 17.06
N PHE A 117 8.47 6.92 16.06
CA PHE A 117 8.28 5.72 15.27
C PHE A 117 8.80 4.48 15.99
N HIS A 118 7.96 3.47 16.09
CA HIS A 118 8.26 2.17 16.66
C HIS A 118 8.14 1.10 15.57
N ILE A 119 9.05 0.12 15.58
CA ILE A 119 8.94 -1.07 14.76
C ILE A 119 8.38 -2.21 15.60
N LEU A 120 7.38 -2.90 15.07
CA LEU A 120 6.68 -3.99 15.76
C LEU A 120 6.72 -5.25 14.91
N PRO A 121 6.92 -6.43 15.51
CA PRO A 121 6.68 -7.68 14.81
C PRO A 121 5.20 -7.77 14.46
N ARG A 122 4.91 -8.27 13.26
CA ARG A 122 3.55 -8.67 12.93
C ARG A 122 3.23 -9.92 13.75
N ALA A 123 2.21 -9.85 14.59
CA ALA A 123 1.75 -11.00 15.35
C ALA A 123 1.50 -12.17 14.38
N ARG A 124 2.26 -13.27 14.53
CA ARG A 124 1.92 -14.53 13.85
C ARG A 124 0.50 -14.85 14.28
N LYS A 125 -0.46 -14.79 13.34
CA LYS A 125 -1.78 -15.34 13.58
C LYS A 125 -1.55 -16.79 13.98
N SER A 126 -1.76 -17.10 15.25
CA SER A 126 -1.89 -18.46 15.74
C SER A 126 -2.98 -19.10 14.89
N GLN A 127 -2.58 -19.96 13.95
CA GLN A 127 -3.51 -20.88 13.30
C GLN A 127 -3.98 -21.82 14.41
N ARG A 128 -5.16 -21.55 14.95
CA ARG A 128 -6.00 -22.52 15.64
C ARG A 128 -7.23 -22.75 14.79
#